data_AF-A7SHF8-F1
#
_entry.id   AF-A7SHF8-F1
#
_cell.length_a   1.000
_cell.length_b   1.000
_cell.length_c   1.000
_cell.angle_alpha   90.00
_cell.angle_beta   90.00
_cell.angle_gamma   90.00
#
_symmetry.space_group_name_H-M   'P 1'
#
loop_
_entity.id
_entity.type
_entity.pdbx_description
1 polymer ?
#
loop_
_entity_poly.entity_id
_entity_poly.type
_entity_poly.pdbx_seq_one_letter_code
_entity_poly.pdbx_strand_id
1 'polypeptide(L)'
;MQSYSDVKFFNTAIGAALYCRDANAAHRLLALAHTNPTKYLGPKRGQFYATFLATLARSEENPELTYRMYKELVPSKLLPQPWVYAELLRMAEKARLPRLVPRFYDDMKRYRTPLEQSVCRGIFSALSRKTEVKHYKEYVDIMTDVFFWMKKFNIPVDGFMISQLVRQHSTVGQIEQAWKAFEMFDELKLVPTYTALTGLLQCCKLRKDARQAVRVFEMMAENGYGIHMRKRSDVFEATQMQLAERVRINKLFEDFSKLDDQRTAIRNQHMLKKSREEEPIDGSSV
;
A
#
# COMPACT_ATOMS: atom_id res chain seq x y z
N MET A 1 17.21 21.46 38.17
CA MET A 1 18.11 20.84 37.17
C MET A 1 17.39 19.68 36.51
N GLN A 2 17.49 19.57 35.18
CA GLN A 2 16.96 18.45 34.41
C GLN A 2 17.89 17.24 34.60
N SER A 3 17.39 16.13 35.15
CA SER A 3 18.17 14.90 35.23
C SER A 3 18.15 14.22 33.87
N TYR A 4 19.31 14.01 33.27
CA TYR A 4 19.47 13.25 32.03
C TYR A 4 18.88 11.83 32.13
N SER A 5 18.79 11.29 33.34
CA SER A 5 18.14 10.01 33.64
C SER A 5 16.65 10.01 33.32
N ASP A 6 15.94 11.11 33.64
CA ASP A 6 14.48 11.20 33.47
C ASP A 6 14.11 11.16 31.98
N VAL A 7 14.83 11.92 31.15
CA VAL A 7 14.59 11.95 29.69
C VAL A 7 14.82 10.58 29.07
N LYS A 8 15.84 9.84 29.52
CA LYS A 8 16.09 8.47 29.07
C LYS A 8 14.97 7.53 29.51
N PHE A 9 14.53 7.64 30.76
CA PHE A 9 13.44 6.82 31.29
C PHE A 9 12.19 6.94 30.43
N PHE A 10 11.69 8.15 30.14
CA PHE A 10 10.46 8.32 29.36
C PHE A 10 10.59 7.79 27.93
N ASN A 11 11.72 8.01 27.26
CA ASN A 11 11.94 7.51 25.90
C ASN A 11 12.06 5.98 25.86
N THR A 12 12.74 5.37 26.84
CA THR A 12 12.83 3.92 26.96
C THR A 12 11.48 3.30 27.30
N ALA A 13 10.74 3.90 28.24
CA ALA A 13 9.43 3.40 28.67
C ALA A 13 8.39 3.48 27.54
N ILE A 14 8.34 4.56 26.76
CA ILE A 14 7.42 4.65 25.62
C ILE A 14 7.84 3.71 24.48
N GLY A 15 9.15 3.47 24.31
CA GLY A 15 9.65 2.44 23.40
C GLY A 15 9.24 1.03 23.83
N ALA A 16 9.30 0.72 25.12
CA ALA A 16 8.79 -0.54 25.68
C ALA A 16 7.28 -0.68 25.48
N ALA A 17 6.50 0.39 25.68
CA ALA A 17 5.07 0.40 25.40
C ALA A 17 4.77 0.15 23.92
N LEU A 18 5.56 0.71 23.00
CA LEU A 18 5.45 0.44 21.56
C LEU A 18 5.71 -1.03 21.24
N TYR A 19 6.74 -1.63 21.86
CA TYR A 19 7.10 -3.02 21.66
C TYR A 19 6.02 -3.97 22.20
N CYS A 20 5.55 -3.73 23.43
CA CYS A 20 4.50 -4.51 24.08
C CYS A 20 3.10 -4.23 23.52
N ARG A 21 2.95 -3.23 22.65
CA ARG A 21 1.67 -2.77 22.10
C ARG A 21 0.66 -2.38 23.19
N ASP A 22 1.13 -1.70 24.24
CA ASP A 22 0.28 -1.29 25.36
C ASP A 22 -0.10 0.20 25.27
N ALA A 23 -1.33 0.48 24.81
CA ALA A 23 -1.87 1.84 24.72
C ALA A 23 -2.13 2.46 26.10
N ASN A 24 -2.54 1.66 27.10
CA ASN A 24 -2.82 2.15 28.45
C ASN A 24 -1.54 2.60 29.15
N ALA A 25 -0.44 1.87 28.99
CA ALA A 25 0.88 2.32 29.43
C ALA A 25 1.29 3.63 28.74
N ALA A 26 1.08 3.74 27.42
CA ALA A 26 1.38 4.96 26.67
C ALA A 26 0.59 6.18 27.21
N HIS A 27 -0.71 6.02 27.48
CA HIS A 27 -1.54 7.07 28.06
C HIS A 27 -1.09 7.48 29.48
N ARG A 28 -0.72 6.52 30.32
CA ARG A 28 -0.16 6.80 31.66
C ARG A 28 1.16 7.58 31.58
N LEU A 29 2.04 7.20 30.66
CA LEU A 29 3.30 7.90 30.43
C LEU A 29 3.06 9.32 29.92
N LEU A 30 2.08 9.55 29.04
CA LEU A 30 1.71 10.88 28.58
C LEU A 30 1.16 11.75 29.72
N ALA A 31 0.27 11.20 30.55
CA ALA A 31 -0.29 11.91 31.70
C ALA A 31 0.81 12.32 32.68
N LEU A 32 1.75 11.43 32.96
CA LEU A 32 2.90 11.73 33.81
C LEU A 32 3.80 12.80 33.17
N ALA A 33 4.07 12.71 31.87
CA ALA A 33 4.87 13.70 31.15
C ALA A 33 4.22 15.10 31.14
N HIS A 34 2.88 15.19 31.15
CA HIS A 34 2.15 16.46 31.22
C HIS A 34 2.32 17.19 32.55
N THR A 35 2.66 16.51 33.63
CA THR A 35 2.89 17.16 34.94
C THR A 35 4.09 18.10 34.93
N ASN A 36 5.15 17.79 34.17
CA ASN A 36 6.28 18.69 33.96
C ASN A 36 7.02 18.41 32.62
N PRO A 37 6.48 18.87 31.48
CA PRO A 37 6.94 18.46 30.16
C PRO A 37 8.39 18.89 29.86
N THR A 38 8.77 20.08 30.31
CA THR A 38 10.11 20.66 30.07
C THR A 38 11.19 19.91 30.83
N LYS A 39 10.88 19.45 32.04
CA LYS A 39 11.80 18.65 32.87
C LYS A 39 11.94 17.21 32.35
N TYR A 40 10.82 16.57 32.01
CA TYR A 40 10.81 15.12 31.74
C TYR A 40 11.13 14.73 30.30
N LEU A 41 10.67 15.49 29.31
CA LEU A 41 10.85 15.12 27.90
C LEU A 41 12.07 15.78 27.25
N GLY A 42 12.51 16.90 27.83
CA GLY A 42 13.68 17.64 27.37
C GLY A 42 13.58 18.14 25.93
N PRO A 43 14.74 18.50 25.32
CA PRO A 43 14.77 19.12 24.00
C PRO A 43 14.29 18.17 22.88
N LYS A 44 14.43 16.85 23.08
CA LYS A 44 13.99 15.81 22.12
C LYS A 44 12.57 15.30 22.38
N ARG A 45 11.68 16.13 22.94
CA ARG A 45 10.28 15.78 23.22
C ARG A 45 9.50 15.25 22.02
N GLY A 46 9.88 15.64 20.80
CA GLY A 46 9.28 15.14 19.57
C GLY A 46 9.41 13.61 19.43
N GLN A 47 10.53 13.02 19.85
CA GLN A 47 10.72 11.56 19.77
C GLN A 47 9.70 10.82 20.64
N PHE A 48 9.46 11.33 21.86
CA PHE A 48 8.46 10.77 22.76
C PHE A 48 7.06 10.82 22.14
N TYR A 49 6.63 11.99 21.64
CA TYR A 49 5.31 12.13 21.02
C TYR A 49 5.17 11.30 19.73
N ALA A 50 6.22 11.20 18.92
CA ALA A 50 6.23 10.35 17.73
C ALA A 50 6.03 8.87 18.10
N THR A 51 6.75 8.40 19.13
CA THR A 51 6.66 7.03 19.61
C THR A 51 5.30 6.76 20.24
N PHE A 52 4.79 7.71 21.03
CA PHE A 52 3.44 7.65 21.59
C PHE A 52 2.36 7.51 20.52
N LEU A 53 2.37 8.37 19.48
CA LEU A 53 1.40 8.28 18.39
C LEU A 53 1.51 6.96 17.63
N ALA A 54 2.73 6.49 17.38
CA ALA A 54 2.94 5.19 16.75
C ALA A 54 2.39 4.06 17.63
N THR A 55 2.60 4.09 18.95
CA THR A 55 2.03 3.10 19.88
C THR A 55 0.50 3.09 19.80
N LEU A 56 -0.14 4.26 19.83
CA LEU A 56 -1.59 4.35 19.65
C LEU A 56 -2.03 3.79 18.29
N ALA A 57 -1.34 4.14 17.20
CA ALA A 57 -1.67 3.60 15.89
C ALA A 57 -1.56 2.05 15.82
N ARG A 58 -0.66 1.45 16.61
CA ARG A 58 -0.49 -0.02 16.67
C ARG A 58 -1.51 -0.73 17.56
N SER A 59 -1.90 -0.09 18.65
CA SER A 59 -2.52 -0.74 19.81
C SER A 59 -3.92 -0.28 20.11
N GLU A 60 -4.23 0.98 19.80
CA GLU A 60 -5.53 1.56 20.11
C GLU A 60 -6.62 0.91 19.26
N GLU A 61 -7.70 0.51 19.90
CA GLU A 61 -8.83 -0.11 19.22
C GLU A 61 -9.63 0.94 18.43
N ASN A 62 -9.71 2.16 18.97
CA ASN A 62 -10.45 3.25 18.36
C ASN A 62 -9.55 4.16 17.49
N PRO A 63 -9.60 4.03 16.15
CA PRO A 63 -8.80 4.85 15.24
C PRO A 63 -9.12 6.35 15.32
N GLU A 64 -10.35 6.70 15.72
CA GLU A 64 -10.77 8.11 15.85
C GLU A 64 -10.13 8.77 17.07
N LEU A 65 -9.91 8.02 18.16
CA LEU A 65 -9.18 8.52 19.33
C LEU A 65 -7.73 8.83 18.95
N THR A 66 -7.06 7.90 18.25
CA THR A 66 -5.71 8.12 17.73
C THR A 66 -5.66 9.34 16.81
N TYR A 67 -6.67 9.54 15.95
CA TYR A 67 -6.74 10.70 15.07
C TYR A 67 -6.97 12.02 15.83
N ARG A 68 -7.76 12.01 16.90
CA ARG A 68 -7.90 13.19 17.79
C ARG A 68 -6.57 13.55 18.43
N MET A 69 -5.87 12.55 18.99
CA MET A 69 -4.54 12.74 19.57
C MET A 69 -3.54 13.27 18.53
N TYR A 70 -3.58 12.75 17.30
CA TYR A 70 -2.78 13.25 16.19
C TYR A 70 -3.00 14.76 15.97
N LYS A 71 -4.26 15.21 15.88
CA LYS A 71 -4.59 16.62 15.68
C LYS A 71 -4.18 17.52 16.85
N GLU A 72 -4.19 17.00 18.08
CA GLU A 72 -3.71 17.76 19.24
C GLU A 72 -2.19 17.93 19.24
N LEU A 73 -1.45 16.92 18.75
CA LEU A 73 0.00 16.90 18.77
C LEU A 73 0.62 17.53 17.52
N VAL A 74 -0.03 17.47 16.36
CA VAL A 74 0.50 17.91 15.07
C VAL A 74 -0.21 19.19 14.61
N PRO A 75 0.50 20.28 14.26
CA PRO A 75 1.97 20.44 14.25
C PRO A 75 2.55 21.00 15.57
N SER A 76 1.70 21.23 16.59
CA SER A 76 2.04 22.04 17.77
C SER A 76 3.18 21.48 18.62
N LYS A 77 3.19 20.17 18.85
CA LYS A 77 4.11 19.44 19.73
C LYS A 77 5.03 18.50 18.96
N LEU A 78 4.65 18.13 17.74
CA LEU A 78 5.33 17.16 16.89
C LEU A 78 5.15 17.50 15.40
N LEU A 79 6.25 17.41 14.66
CA LEU A 79 6.23 17.20 13.22
C LEU A 79 6.50 15.72 12.95
N PRO A 80 5.50 14.94 12.47
CA PRO A 80 5.67 13.50 12.33
C PRO A 80 6.70 13.14 11.27
N GLN A 81 7.54 12.16 11.60
CA GLN A 81 8.48 11.55 10.68
C GLN A 81 7.78 10.52 9.80
N PRO A 82 8.37 10.11 8.65
CA PRO A 82 7.75 9.17 7.71
C PRO A 82 7.27 7.88 8.37
N TRP A 83 8.07 7.28 9.25
CA TRP A 83 7.72 6.05 9.95
C TRP A 83 6.46 6.17 10.84
N VAL A 84 6.15 7.36 11.36
CA VAL A 84 4.91 7.61 12.13
C VAL A 84 3.72 7.60 11.19
N TYR A 85 3.83 8.24 10.02
CA TYR A 85 2.79 8.19 8.99
C TYR A 85 2.56 6.77 8.47
N ALA A 86 3.62 5.97 8.31
CA ALA A 86 3.48 4.56 7.94
C ALA A 86 2.59 3.79 8.93
N GLU A 87 2.76 4.01 10.25
CA GLU A 87 1.89 3.39 11.26
C GLU A 87 0.47 3.93 11.26
N LEU A 88 0.27 5.24 11.08
CA LEU A 88 -1.05 5.86 10.98
C LEU A 88 -1.83 5.35 9.75
N LEU A 89 -1.15 5.18 8.62
CA LEU A 89 -1.74 4.63 7.40
C LEU A 89 -2.09 3.14 7.57
N ARG A 90 -1.21 2.36 8.23
CA ARG A 90 -1.49 0.96 8.56
C ARG A 90 -2.68 0.83 9.51
N MET A 91 -2.82 1.76 10.46
CA MET A 91 -3.99 1.87 11.33
C MET A 91 -5.26 2.16 10.51
N ALA A 92 -5.20 3.14 9.59
CA ALA A 92 -6.32 3.47 8.71
C ALA A 92 -6.73 2.28 7.81
N GLU A 93 -5.76 1.51 7.32
CA GLU A 93 -5.99 0.27 6.58
C GLU A 93 -6.74 -0.76 7.45
N LYS A 94 -6.21 -1.07 8.64
CA LYS A 94 -6.79 -2.07 9.56
C LYS A 94 -8.22 -1.69 9.97
N ALA A 95 -8.42 -0.40 10.28
CA ALA A 95 -9.71 0.16 10.65
C ALA A 95 -10.69 0.33 9.49
N ARG A 96 -10.26 0.12 8.24
CA ARG A 96 -11.04 0.34 7.02
C ARG A 96 -11.55 1.78 6.89
N LEU A 97 -10.69 2.75 7.22
CA LEU A 97 -10.98 4.17 7.15
C LEU A 97 -10.10 4.88 6.10
N PRO A 98 -10.31 4.62 4.79
CA PRO A 98 -9.52 5.26 3.73
C PRO A 98 -9.67 6.79 3.71
N ARG A 99 -10.76 7.32 4.28
CA ARG A 99 -11.01 8.76 4.46
C ARG A 99 -9.92 9.51 5.24
N LEU A 100 -9.09 8.81 6.02
CA LEU A 100 -7.99 9.42 6.75
C LEU A 100 -6.75 9.62 5.87
N VAL A 101 -6.62 8.88 4.77
CA VAL A 101 -5.45 8.93 3.88
C VAL A 101 -5.28 10.31 3.24
N PRO A 102 -6.31 10.95 2.64
CA PRO A 102 -6.16 12.31 2.09
C PRO A 102 -5.69 13.31 3.14
N ARG A 103 -6.23 13.23 4.36
CA ARG A 103 -5.87 14.13 5.47
C ARG A 103 -4.40 13.99 5.85
N PHE A 104 -3.93 12.75 6.05
CA PHE A 104 -2.52 12.50 6.34
C PHE A 104 -1.62 12.90 5.17
N TYR A 105 -2.04 12.66 3.93
CA TYR A 105 -1.25 13.00 2.75
C TYR A 105 -1.10 14.52 2.57
N ASP A 106 -2.17 15.28 2.79
CA ASP A 106 -2.13 16.75 2.75
C ASP A 106 -1.23 17.32 3.85
N ASP A 107 -1.30 16.77 5.07
CA ASP A 107 -0.40 17.14 6.15
C ASP A 107 1.07 16.80 5.82
N MET A 108 1.34 15.64 5.21
CA MET A 108 2.69 15.29 4.74
C MET A 108 3.23 16.29 3.73
N LYS A 109 2.41 16.70 2.75
CA LYS A 109 2.77 17.75 1.77
C LYS A 109 3.04 19.09 2.46
N ARG A 110 2.15 19.48 3.38
CA ARG A 110 2.25 20.75 4.13
C ARG A 110 3.52 20.83 4.97
N TYR A 111 3.88 19.74 5.66
CA TYR A 111 5.06 19.68 6.53
C TYR A 111 6.32 19.20 5.80
N ARG A 112 6.25 18.97 4.49
CA ARG A 112 7.36 18.49 3.65
C ARG A 112 8.01 17.22 4.20
N THR A 113 7.18 16.31 4.70
CA THR A 113 7.64 15.00 5.18
C THR A 113 8.15 14.20 3.97
N PRO A 114 9.37 13.64 4.02
CA PRO A 114 9.90 12.88 2.90
C PRO A 114 9.06 11.62 2.65
N LEU A 115 8.86 11.29 1.38
CA LEU A 115 8.20 10.04 0.99
C LEU A 115 9.22 8.91 1.04
N GLU A 116 8.88 7.86 1.77
CA GLU A 116 9.61 6.60 1.81
C GLU A 116 8.73 5.47 1.26
N GLN A 117 9.35 4.38 0.83
CA GLN A 117 8.62 3.23 0.29
C GLN A 117 7.59 2.67 1.27
N SER A 118 7.89 2.67 2.58
CA SER A 118 6.98 2.23 3.65
C SER A 118 5.70 3.05 3.69
N VAL A 119 5.82 4.37 3.57
CA VAL A 119 4.71 5.31 3.57
C VAL A 119 3.90 5.20 2.29
N CYS A 120 4.57 5.15 1.13
CA CYS A 120 3.92 4.94 -0.16
C CYS A 120 3.08 3.66 -0.12
N ARG A 121 3.68 2.54 0.31
CA ARG A 121 2.97 1.26 0.45
C ARG A 121 1.79 1.36 1.41
N GLY A 122 1.93 2.08 2.52
CA GLY A 122 0.83 2.37 3.45
C GLY A 122 -0.33 3.12 2.81
N ILE A 123 -0.06 4.14 1.98
CA ILE A 123 -1.08 4.88 1.22
C ILE A 123 -1.82 3.93 0.27
N PHE A 124 -1.09 3.20 -0.58
CA PHE A 124 -1.68 2.26 -1.53
C PHE A 124 -2.47 1.14 -0.82
N SER A 125 -2.00 0.67 0.33
CA SER A 125 -2.66 -0.37 1.11
C SER A 125 -3.95 0.13 1.75
N ALA A 126 -3.94 1.32 2.36
CA ALA A 126 -5.12 1.93 2.94
C ALA A 126 -6.18 2.28 1.87
N LEU A 127 -5.74 2.63 0.66
CA LEU A 127 -6.59 2.88 -0.50
C LEU A 127 -6.88 1.62 -1.35
N SER A 128 -6.45 0.43 -0.95
CA SER A 128 -6.56 -0.80 -1.77
C SER A 128 -7.98 -1.37 -1.89
N ARG A 129 -8.89 -0.96 -1.01
CA ARG A 129 -10.23 -1.52 -0.90
C ARG A 129 -11.21 -0.84 -1.85
N LYS A 130 -12.38 -1.46 -2.01
CA LYS A 130 -13.45 -0.95 -2.88
C LYS A 130 -13.86 0.44 -2.40
N THR A 131 -13.54 1.44 -3.21
CA THR A 131 -13.82 2.84 -2.95
C THR A 131 -15.25 3.16 -3.38
N GLU A 132 -15.94 3.99 -2.60
CA GLU A 132 -17.21 4.58 -3.03
C GLU A 132 -16.98 5.55 -4.18
N VAL A 133 -17.87 5.58 -5.17
CA VAL A 133 -17.74 6.42 -6.38
C VAL A 133 -17.47 7.90 -6.03
N LYS A 134 -18.00 8.39 -4.91
CA LYS A 134 -17.80 9.77 -4.44
C LYS A 134 -16.34 10.13 -4.10
N HIS A 135 -15.55 9.16 -3.61
CA HIS A 135 -14.16 9.37 -3.20
C HIS A 135 -13.15 8.89 -4.24
N TYR A 136 -13.63 8.28 -5.31
CA TYR A 136 -12.80 7.69 -6.35
C TYR A 136 -11.76 8.67 -6.92
N LYS A 137 -12.22 9.87 -7.32
CA LYS A 137 -11.35 10.88 -7.94
C LYS A 137 -10.23 11.31 -7.00
N GLU A 138 -10.58 11.66 -5.77
CA GLU A 138 -9.62 12.06 -4.72
C GLU A 138 -8.56 10.99 -4.47
N TYR A 139 -8.96 9.71 -4.37
CA TYR A 139 -8.02 8.63 -4.08
C TYR A 139 -7.11 8.32 -5.27
N VAL A 140 -7.65 8.33 -6.49
CA VAL A 140 -6.84 8.15 -7.70
C VAL A 140 -5.85 9.29 -7.87
N ASP A 141 -6.29 10.55 -7.66
CA ASP A 141 -5.42 11.72 -7.74
C ASP A 141 -4.24 11.60 -6.74
N ILE A 142 -4.49 11.16 -5.51
CA ILE A 142 -3.43 10.87 -4.52
C ILE A 142 -2.51 9.76 -5.00
N MET A 143 -3.03 8.63 -5.50
CA MET A 143 -2.19 7.52 -5.95
C MET A 143 -1.31 7.91 -7.14
N THR A 144 -1.85 8.68 -8.08
CA THR A 144 -1.10 9.21 -9.23
C THR A 144 -0.04 10.23 -8.80
N ASP A 145 -0.37 11.12 -7.86
CA ASP A 145 0.60 12.08 -7.28
C ASP A 145 1.73 11.34 -6.56
N VAL A 146 1.42 10.33 -5.74
CA VAL A 146 2.44 9.48 -5.10
C VAL A 146 3.32 8.79 -6.13
N PHE A 147 2.78 8.22 -7.21
CA PHE A 147 3.59 7.62 -8.27
C PHE A 147 4.54 8.63 -8.93
N PHE A 148 4.07 9.85 -9.19
CA PHE A 148 4.90 10.92 -9.73
C PHE A 148 6.10 11.21 -8.80
N TRP A 149 5.86 11.35 -7.49
CA TRP A 149 6.94 11.58 -6.53
C TRP A 149 7.85 10.38 -6.37
N MET A 150 7.32 9.15 -6.40
CA MET A 150 8.14 7.94 -6.37
C MET A 150 9.12 7.90 -7.54
N LYS A 151 8.65 8.21 -8.76
CA LYS A 151 9.51 8.32 -9.94
C LYS A 151 10.54 9.44 -9.78
N LYS A 152 10.13 10.61 -9.28
CA LYS A 152 11.01 11.77 -9.11
C LYS A 152 12.11 11.55 -8.07
N PHE A 153 11.82 10.80 -7.01
CA PHE A 153 12.76 10.50 -5.92
C PHE A 153 13.41 9.12 -6.04
N ASN A 154 13.25 8.43 -7.18
CA ASN A 154 13.75 7.07 -7.39
C ASN A 154 13.35 6.07 -6.28
N ILE A 155 12.13 6.21 -5.75
CA ILE A 155 11.57 5.28 -4.77
C ILE A 155 11.08 4.03 -5.53
N PRO A 156 11.51 2.82 -5.14
CA PRO A 156 11.11 1.59 -5.83
C PRO A 156 9.59 1.40 -5.83
N VAL A 157 9.02 1.28 -7.03
CA VAL A 157 7.63 0.89 -7.24
C VAL A 157 7.53 -0.63 -7.25
N ASP A 158 6.55 -1.18 -6.52
CA ASP A 158 6.25 -2.61 -6.55
C ASP A 158 4.97 -2.92 -7.34
N GLY A 159 4.84 -4.17 -7.77
CA GLY A 159 3.66 -4.62 -8.51
C GLY A 159 2.36 -4.53 -7.71
N PHE A 160 2.43 -4.54 -6.37
CA PHE A 160 1.27 -4.39 -5.51
C PHE A 160 0.65 -3.00 -5.64
N MET A 161 1.46 -1.94 -5.64
CA MET A 161 1.00 -0.54 -5.78
C MET A 161 0.30 -0.32 -7.12
N ILE A 162 0.90 -0.78 -8.23
CA ILE A 162 0.32 -0.70 -9.58
C ILE A 162 -1.03 -1.43 -9.60
N SER A 163 -1.07 -2.62 -9.00
CA SER A 163 -2.29 -3.42 -8.92
C SER A 163 -3.43 -2.72 -8.17
N GLN A 164 -3.12 -1.93 -7.14
CA GLN A 164 -4.15 -1.16 -6.44
C GLN A 164 -4.69 -0.04 -7.32
N LEU A 165 -3.86 0.64 -8.11
CA LEU A 165 -4.32 1.69 -9.02
C LEU A 165 -5.22 1.11 -10.12
N VAL A 166 -4.81 0.00 -10.75
CA VAL A 166 -5.63 -0.75 -11.72
C VAL A 166 -6.98 -1.12 -11.09
N ARG A 167 -6.96 -1.63 -9.85
CA ARG A 167 -8.18 -1.98 -9.11
C ARG A 167 -9.08 -0.77 -8.88
N GLN A 168 -8.54 0.40 -8.51
CA GLN A 168 -9.35 1.61 -8.33
C GLN A 168 -10.10 1.99 -9.61
N HIS A 169 -9.42 2.08 -10.75
CA HIS A 169 -10.09 2.32 -12.04
C HIS A 169 -11.13 1.24 -12.36
N SER A 170 -10.82 -0.01 -12.02
CA SER A 170 -11.71 -1.16 -12.23
C SER A 170 -13.00 -1.08 -11.42
N THR A 171 -12.99 -0.46 -10.23
CA THR A 171 -14.21 -0.32 -9.42
C THR A 171 -15.25 0.62 -10.04
N VAL A 172 -14.82 1.57 -10.88
CA VAL A 172 -15.68 2.56 -11.56
C VAL A 172 -15.90 2.20 -13.04
N GLY A 173 -15.30 1.11 -13.53
CA GLY A 173 -15.44 0.67 -14.92
C GLY A 173 -14.65 1.51 -15.93
N GLN A 174 -13.65 2.24 -15.47
CA GLN A 174 -12.75 3.06 -16.30
C GLN A 174 -11.66 2.18 -16.94
N ILE A 175 -12.03 1.46 -18.01
CA ILE A 175 -11.16 0.45 -18.61
C ILE A 175 -9.89 1.02 -19.23
N GLU A 176 -9.99 2.15 -19.94
CA GLU A 176 -8.84 2.78 -20.60
C GLU A 176 -7.79 3.21 -19.58
N GLN A 177 -8.23 3.83 -18.49
CA GLN A 177 -7.35 4.24 -17.40
C GLN A 177 -6.79 3.03 -16.64
N ALA A 178 -7.57 1.95 -16.50
CA ALA A 178 -7.08 0.71 -15.89
C ALA A 178 -5.98 0.06 -16.74
N TRP A 179 -6.10 0.05 -18.07
CA TRP A 179 -5.05 -0.41 -18.98
C TRP A 179 -3.82 0.49 -18.96
N LYS A 180 -4.01 1.81 -18.99
CA LYS A 180 -2.89 2.76 -18.85
C LYS A 180 -2.11 2.56 -17.55
N ALA A 181 -2.80 2.32 -16.44
CA ALA A 181 -2.14 1.98 -15.18
C ALA A 181 -1.45 0.60 -15.25
N PHE A 182 -2.01 -0.35 -16.00
CA PHE A 182 -1.43 -1.68 -16.18
C PHE A 182 -0.14 -1.66 -17.01
N GLU A 183 -0.01 -0.78 -18.00
CA GLU A 183 1.20 -0.59 -18.82
C GLU A 183 2.46 -0.30 -17.98
N MET A 184 2.29 0.23 -16.76
CA MET A 184 3.39 0.42 -15.81
C MET A 184 4.12 -0.88 -15.44
N PHE A 185 3.48 -2.06 -15.55
CA PHE A 185 4.15 -3.34 -15.36
C PHE A 185 5.24 -3.54 -16.41
N ASP A 186 4.95 -3.23 -17.67
CA ASP A 186 5.90 -3.37 -18.77
C ASP A 186 7.00 -2.32 -18.68
N GLU A 187 6.64 -1.06 -18.39
CA GLU A 187 7.60 0.05 -18.21
C GLU A 187 8.64 -0.26 -17.11
N LEU A 188 8.20 -0.88 -16.02
CA LEU A 188 9.03 -1.21 -14.86
C LEU A 188 9.57 -2.65 -14.89
N LYS A 189 9.34 -3.40 -15.98
CA LYS A 189 9.72 -4.81 -16.13
C LYS A 189 9.27 -5.68 -14.95
N LEU A 190 8.08 -5.41 -14.42
CA LEU A 190 7.45 -6.12 -13.33
C LEU A 190 6.48 -7.17 -13.87
N VAL A 191 6.40 -8.31 -13.21
CA VAL A 191 5.41 -9.34 -13.56
C VAL A 191 4.02 -8.87 -13.10
N PRO A 192 3.01 -8.81 -14.01
CA PRO A 192 1.63 -8.51 -13.63
C PRO A 192 1.14 -9.37 -12.48
N THR A 193 0.49 -8.77 -11.50
CA THR A 193 -0.05 -9.56 -10.38
C THR A 193 -1.42 -10.13 -10.72
N TYR A 194 -1.78 -11.24 -10.07
CA TYR A 194 -3.15 -11.76 -10.09
C TYR A 194 -4.20 -10.70 -9.76
N THR A 195 -3.88 -9.76 -8.85
CA THR A 195 -4.80 -8.68 -8.47
C THR A 195 -5.03 -7.69 -9.61
N ALA A 196 -3.98 -7.32 -10.35
CA ALA A 196 -4.11 -6.39 -11.48
C ALA A 196 -4.96 -7.01 -12.60
N LEU A 197 -4.66 -8.26 -12.96
CA LEU A 197 -5.38 -8.99 -14.01
C LEU A 197 -6.86 -9.24 -13.64
N THR A 198 -7.14 -9.62 -12.39
CA THR A 198 -8.53 -9.76 -11.93
C THR A 198 -9.27 -8.42 -11.85
N GLY A 199 -8.56 -7.32 -11.58
CA GLY A 199 -9.09 -5.96 -11.73
C GLY A 199 -9.54 -5.68 -13.17
N LEU A 200 -8.68 -5.93 -14.16
CA LEU A 200 -9.02 -5.77 -15.57
C LEU A 200 -10.20 -6.65 -15.99
N LEU A 201 -10.28 -7.91 -15.55
CA LEU A 201 -11.45 -8.77 -15.81
C LEU A 201 -12.74 -8.16 -15.23
N GLN A 202 -12.69 -7.59 -14.03
CA GLN A 202 -13.84 -6.90 -13.44
C GLN A 202 -14.26 -5.68 -14.29
N CYS A 203 -13.29 -4.95 -14.85
CA CYS A 203 -13.53 -3.84 -15.76
C CYS A 203 -14.22 -4.31 -17.06
N CYS A 204 -13.70 -5.37 -17.67
CA CYS A 204 -14.29 -6.00 -18.87
C CYS A 204 -15.72 -6.47 -18.59
N LYS A 205 -15.95 -7.04 -17.40
CA LYS A 205 -17.27 -7.47 -16.95
C LYS A 205 -18.28 -6.32 -16.89
N LEU A 206 -17.88 -5.18 -16.30
CA LEU A 206 -18.73 -3.99 -16.19
C LEU A 206 -19.07 -3.38 -17.56
N ARG A 207 -18.13 -3.43 -18.51
CA ARG A 207 -18.30 -2.89 -19.86
C ARG A 207 -18.88 -3.89 -20.87
N LYS A 208 -19.07 -5.15 -20.46
CA LYS A 208 -19.47 -6.26 -21.34
C LYS A 208 -18.53 -6.45 -22.53
N ASP A 209 -17.23 -6.23 -22.33
CA ASP A 209 -16.21 -6.35 -23.39
C ASP A 209 -15.62 -7.77 -23.39
N ALA A 210 -16.14 -8.63 -24.28
CA ALA A 210 -15.67 -9.99 -24.42
C ALA A 210 -14.23 -10.05 -24.96
N ARG A 211 -13.89 -9.22 -25.95
CA ARG A 211 -12.60 -9.26 -26.64
C ARG A 211 -11.45 -8.96 -25.66
N GLN A 212 -11.60 -7.93 -24.84
CA GLN A 212 -10.60 -7.61 -23.83
C GLN A 212 -10.57 -8.67 -22.72
N ALA A 213 -11.72 -9.23 -22.33
CA ALA A 213 -11.75 -10.31 -21.35
C ALA A 213 -10.95 -11.54 -21.82
N VAL A 214 -11.05 -11.94 -23.09
CA VAL A 214 -10.24 -13.03 -23.67
C VAL A 214 -8.75 -12.74 -23.51
N ARG A 215 -8.31 -11.53 -23.91
CA ARG A 215 -6.90 -11.12 -23.78
C ARG A 215 -6.41 -11.20 -22.34
N VAL A 216 -7.23 -10.77 -21.37
CA VAL A 216 -6.85 -10.85 -19.95
C VAL A 216 -6.77 -12.30 -19.46
N PHE A 217 -7.64 -13.20 -19.92
CA PHE A 217 -7.52 -14.63 -19.61
C PHE A 217 -6.25 -15.25 -20.18
N GLU A 218 -5.88 -14.91 -21.42
CA GLU A 218 -4.63 -15.36 -22.04
C GLU A 218 -3.43 -14.88 -21.21
N MET A 219 -3.38 -13.59 -20.86
CA MET A 219 -2.32 -13.06 -19.99
C MET A 219 -2.29 -13.74 -18.61
N MET A 220 -3.43 -14.10 -18.02
CA MET A 220 -3.45 -14.85 -16.76
C MET A 220 -2.82 -16.23 -16.92
N ALA A 221 -3.14 -16.96 -17.99
CA ALA A 221 -2.54 -18.26 -18.28
C ALA A 221 -1.03 -18.14 -18.57
N GLU A 222 -0.61 -17.16 -19.37
CA GLU A 222 0.79 -16.87 -19.68
C GLU A 222 1.63 -16.57 -18.43
N ASN A 223 1.03 -15.92 -17.43
CA ASN A 223 1.68 -15.64 -16.15
C ASN A 223 1.53 -16.78 -15.12
N GLY A 224 0.97 -17.93 -15.51
CA GLY A 224 0.79 -19.10 -14.65
C GLY A 224 -0.28 -18.91 -13.56
N TYR A 225 -1.22 -18.00 -13.74
CA TYR A 225 -2.29 -17.76 -12.77
C TYR A 225 -3.51 -18.64 -13.03
N GLY A 226 -3.82 -19.54 -12.11
CA GLY A 226 -5.08 -20.27 -12.12
C GLY A 226 -6.29 -19.38 -11.78
N ILE A 227 -7.43 -19.65 -12.42
CA ILE A 227 -8.72 -19.05 -12.06
C ILE A 227 -9.82 -20.11 -11.94
N HIS A 228 -10.56 -20.06 -10.82
CA HIS A 228 -11.66 -20.98 -10.57
C HIS A 228 -12.75 -20.86 -11.63
N MET A 229 -13.33 -22.01 -12.01
CA MET A 229 -14.39 -22.11 -13.02
C MET A 229 -15.55 -21.15 -12.75
N ARG A 230 -16.02 -21.04 -11.49
CA ARG A 230 -17.11 -20.13 -11.12
C ARG A 230 -16.82 -18.67 -11.46
N LYS A 231 -15.59 -18.20 -11.26
CA LYS A 231 -15.19 -16.82 -11.61
C LYS A 231 -15.11 -16.63 -13.11
N ARG A 232 -14.65 -17.64 -13.87
CA ARG A 232 -14.65 -17.61 -15.34
C ARG A 232 -16.06 -17.54 -15.90
N SER A 233 -16.96 -18.40 -15.42
CA SER A 233 -18.36 -18.42 -15.84
C SER A 233 -19.06 -17.08 -15.59
N ASP A 234 -18.84 -16.45 -14.43
CA ASP A 234 -19.37 -15.10 -14.14
C ASP A 234 -18.92 -14.06 -15.19
N VAL A 235 -17.65 -14.07 -15.59
CA VAL A 235 -17.16 -13.19 -16.67
C VAL A 235 -17.78 -13.56 -18.01
N PHE A 236 -17.84 -14.85 -18.37
CA PHE A 236 -18.39 -15.32 -19.64
C PHE A 236 -19.84 -14.91 -19.86
N GLU A 237 -20.67 -15.02 -18.82
CA GLU A 237 -22.08 -14.62 -18.91
C GLU A 237 -22.23 -13.10 -18.98
N ALA A 238 -21.48 -12.38 -18.15
CA ALA A 238 -21.58 -10.93 -18.13
C ALA A 238 -21.08 -10.24 -19.41
N THR A 239 -20.07 -10.81 -20.08
CA THR A 239 -19.58 -10.31 -21.37
C THR A 239 -20.27 -10.93 -22.59
N GLN A 240 -21.20 -11.88 -22.38
CA GLN A 240 -21.84 -12.64 -23.46
C GLN A 240 -20.83 -13.30 -24.42
N MET A 241 -19.74 -13.84 -23.85
CA MET A 241 -18.63 -14.42 -24.59
C MET A 241 -19.08 -15.62 -25.43
N GLN A 242 -18.53 -15.76 -26.64
CA GLN A 242 -18.90 -16.84 -27.56
C GLN A 242 -18.50 -18.22 -27.02
N LEU A 243 -19.27 -19.25 -27.32
CA LEU A 243 -19.01 -20.61 -26.83
C LEU A 243 -17.61 -21.12 -27.24
N ALA A 244 -17.17 -20.82 -28.46
CA ALA A 244 -15.83 -21.20 -28.94
C ALA A 244 -14.71 -20.60 -28.06
N GLU A 245 -14.83 -19.33 -27.69
CA GLU A 245 -13.89 -18.65 -26.80
C GLU A 245 -13.93 -19.22 -25.38
N ARG A 246 -15.14 -19.51 -24.86
CA ARG A 246 -15.32 -20.15 -23.54
C ARG A 246 -14.61 -21.50 -23.47
N VAL A 247 -14.75 -22.35 -24.49
CA VAL A 247 -14.08 -23.65 -24.57
C VAL A 247 -12.56 -23.48 -24.64
N ARG A 248 -12.07 -22.57 -25.49
CA ARG A 248 -10.64 -22.27 -25.61
C ARG A 248 -10.05 -21.81 -24.28
N ILE A 249 -10.70 -20.87 -23.60
CA ILE A 249 -10.25 -20.36 -22.29
C ILE A 249 -10.32 -21.46 -21.24
N ASN A 250 -11.35 -22.31 -21.27
CA ASN A 250 -11.44 -23.39 -20.30
C ASN A 250 -10.26 -24.34 -20.37
N LYS A 251 -9.83 -24.67 -21.60
CA LYS A 251 -8.65 -25.48 -21.88
C LYS A 251 -7.36 -24.88 -21.32
N LEU A 252 -7.21 -23.55 -21.34
CA LEU A 252 -6.05 -22.87 -20.77
C LEU A 252 -5.88 -23.08 -19.25
N PHE A 253 -6.98 -23.36 -18.54
CA PHE A 253 -6.98 -23.55 -17.08
C PHE A 253 -7.50 -24.93 -16.67
N GLU A 254 -7.34 -25.95 -17.54
CA GLU A 254 -7.63 -27.35 -17.19
C GLU A 254 -6.56 -27.92 -16.25
N ASP A 255 -5.29 -27.62 -16.52
CA ASP A 255 -4.13 -28.17 -15.80
C ASP A 255 -3.51 -27.12 -14.87
N PHE A 256 -3.93 -27.14 -13.60
CA PHE A 256 -3.40 -26.22 -12.58
C PHE A 256 -1.94 -26.50 -12.23
N SER A 257 -1.46 -27.74 -12.38
CA SER A 257 -0.07 -28.09 -12.08
C SER A 257 0.87 -27.39 -13.05
N LYS A 258 0.57 -27.46 -14.35
CA LYS A 258 1.36 -26.78 -15.38
C LYS A 258 1.43 -25.27 -15.18
N LEU A 259 0.32 -24.65 -14.77
CA LEU A 259 0.29 -23.22 -14.50
C LEU A 259 1.16 -22.84 -13.29
N ASP A 260 1.18 -23.66 -12.24
CA ASP A 260 2.01 -23.41 -11.07
C ASP A 260 3.51 -23.62 -11.36
N ASP A 261 3.86 -24.62 -12.16
CA ASP A 261 5.21 -24.84 -12.66
C ASP A 261 5.69 -23.64 -13.50
N GLN A 262 4.84 -23.16 -14.41
CA GLN A 262 5.10 -21.98 -15.23
C GLN A 262 5.29 -20.72 -14.38
N ARG A 263 4.44 -20.52 -13.37
CA ARG A 263 4.57 -19.39 -12.43
C ARG A 263 5.88 -19.44 -11.67
N THR A 264 6.28 -20.63 -11.23
CA THR A 264 7.55 -20.85 -10.53
C THR A 264 8.73 -20.56 -11.45
N ALA A 265 8.69 -21.00 -12.71
CA ALA A 265 9.70 -20.70 -13.71
C ALA A 265 9.84 -19.19 -13.98
N ILE A 266 8.72 -18.48 -14.17
CA ILE A 266 8.70 -17.03 -14.38
C ILE A 266 9.30 -16.29 -13.19
N ARG A 267 8.91 -16.69 -11.97
CA ARG A 267 9.45 -16.11 -10.73
C ARG A 267 10.96 -16.31 -10.65
N ASN A 268 11.45 -17.52 -10.91
CA ASN A 268 12.88 -17.83 -10.86
C ASN A 268 13.66 -17.03 -11.92
N GLN A 269 13.13 -16.91 -13.13
CA GLN A 269 13.74 -16.10 -14.20
C GLN A 269 13.80 -14.62 -13.84
N HIS A 270 12.75 -14.08 -13.21
CA HIS A 270 12.72 -12.69 -12.75
C HIS A 270 13.75 -12.43 -11.64
N MET A 271 13.85 -13.33 -10.66
CA MET A 271 14.85 -13.25 -9.58
C MET A 271 16.28 -13.30 -10.12
N LEU A 272 16.56 -14.18 -11.09
CA LEU A 272 17.87 -14.29 -11.76
C LEU A 272 18.24 -13.05 -12.57
N LYS A 273 17.27 -12.40 -13.23
CA LYS A 273 17.51 -11.14 -13.94
C LYS A 273 17.81 -10.01 -12.95
N LYS A 274 17.06 -9.93 -11.85
CA LYS A 274 17.27 -8.92 -10.82
C LYS A 274 18.64 -9.05 -10.15
N SER A 275 19.10 -10.26 -9.85
CA SER A 275 20.43 -10.46 -9.25
C SER A 275 21.58 -10.08 -10.17
N ARG A 276 21.43 -10.22 -11.50
CA ARG A 276 22.45 -9.81 -12.49
C ARG A 276 22.51 -8.31 -12.71
N GLU A 277 21.40 -7.60 -12.50
CA GLU A 277 21.35 -6.13 -12.61
C GLU A 277 21.85 -5.43 -11.32
N GLU A 278 21.97 -6.16 -10.19
CA GLU A 278 22.46 -5.66 -8.90
C GLU A 278 23.95 -6.02 -8.60
N GLU A 279 24.66 -6.69 -9.51
CA GLU A 279 26.11 -6.89 -9.36
C GLU A 279 26.84 -5.53 -9.47
N PRO A 280 27.66 -5.14 -8.48
CA PRO A 280 28.41 -3.90 -8.56
C PRO A 280 29.38 -4.00 -9.74
N ILE A 281 29.42 -2.95 -10.56
CA ILE A 281 30.53 -2.72 -11.48
C ILE A 281 31.77 -2.64 -10.60
N ASP A 282 32.51 -3.74 -10.53
CA ASP A 282 33.78 -3.81 -9.83
C ASP A 282 34.71 -2.81 -10.51
N GLY A 283 34.91 -1.68 -9.83
CA GLY A 283 35.86 -0.66 -10.20
C GLY A 283 37.26 -1.16 -9.89
N SER A 284 37.70 -2.16 -10.64
CA SER A 284 39.07 -2.62 -10.70
C SER A 284 39.57 -2.46 -12.14
N SER A 285 39.85 -1.23 -12.56
CA SER A 285 40.94 -0.94 -13.51
C SER A 285 41.22 0.56 -13.69
N VAL A 286 42.48 0.89 -13.37
CA VAL A 286 43.30 2.11 -13.64
C VAL A 286 43.30 3.19 -12.56
#